data_AF-A0A452YX65-F1
#
_entry.id   AF-A0A452YX65-F1
#
_cell.length_a   1.000
_cell.length_b   1.000
_cell.length_c   1.000
_cell.angle_alpha   90.00
_cell.angle_beta   90.00
_cell.angle_gamma   90.00
#
_symmetry.space_group_name_H-M   'P 1'
#
loop_
_entity.id
_entity.type
_entity.pdbx_description
1 polymer ?
#
loop_
_entity_poly.entity_id
_entity_poly.type
_entity_poly.pdbx_seq_one_letter_code
_entity_poly.pdbx_strand_id
1 'polypeptide(L)'
;SSLQTTWIYHMVSLAIGFLFLGGGTHSFSTSNSAIAALLITLYPRLPTGPNDNRCHLQAFRHLYVIATEPRRVQTVDVDTGLPVYCPLEVTVAETEYYDETNYCDVTPCLLPERSVLKNVRVCGPRYWPQLIKITPEDKPWWRSGDKTDPDPFNGGVLYIKRKVGSCSYSDDPIGCQSLLSRAMHEVCDTPSTSCSTQLNRASHSSFRVDQLVSTFSANPSLIAFAKLCCESWKDRSNGNFQDFCSQVLYECMSKDRPSLLQVYISFYTIVESMWEHLKIGQFPFYDSLFPSSLKVALAYSGALVDGRISSGGIIQATFLESLVKRVDNIFAELPNLKANFVRYLGTGKWPDAQSDAVLLSWYLQWYSIPPPLVVASTVEKIKRRAPTGVSMLPLLRLLLPTTHLVGLMEIEKLQMMPMRS
;
A
#
# COMPACT_ATOMS: atom_id res chain seq x y z
N SER A 1 -60.63 15.43 29.34
CA SER A 1 -59.99 14.32 28.59
C SER A 1 -59.44 14.80 27.25
N SER A 2 -60.25 15.39 26.35
CA SER A 2 -59.80 15.84 25.01
C SER A 2 -58.63 16.83 25.01
N LEU A 3 -58.66 17.85 25.89
CA LEU A 3 -57.59 18.86 26.02
C LEU A 3 -56.24 18.24 26.41
N GLN A 4 -56.24 17.22 27.27
CA GLN A 4 -55.03 16.53 27.70
C GLN A 4 -54.41 15.72 26.57
N THR A 5 -55.25 15.14 25.70
CA THR A 5 -54.79 14.38 24.53
C THR A 5 -54.13 15.31 23.49
N THR A 6 -54.73 16.48 23.20
CA THR A 6 -54.17 17.46 22.24
C THR A 6 -52.81 18.00 22.66
N TRP A 7 -52.61 18.21 23.97
CA TRP A 7 -51.33 18.61 24.55
C TRP A 7 -50.24 17.55 24.36
N ILE A 8 -50.57 16.28 24.65
CA ILE A 8 -49.64 15.17 24.48
C ILE A 8 -49.22 15.04 23.01
N TYR A 9 -50.17 15.12 22.06
CA TYR A 9 -49.84 15.04 20.63
C TYR A 9 -48.85 16.11 20.16
N HIS A 10 -49.01 17.37 20.61
CA HIS A 10 -48.09 18.44 20.24
C HIS A 10 -46.68 18.22 20.82
N MET A 11 -46.56 17.82 22.08
CA MET A 11 -45.24 17.55 22.69
C MET A 11 -44.54 16.39 22.00
N VAL A 12 -45.27 15.30 21.76
CA VAL A 12 -44.71 14.11 21.12
C VAL A 12 -44.28 14.43 19.70
N SER A 13 -45.09 15.17 18.93
CA SER A 13 -44.73 15.58 17.57
C SER A 13 -43.47 16.45 17.54
N LEU A 14 -43.36 17.43 18.45
CA LEU A 14 -42.18 18.30 18.54
C LEU A 14 -40.93 17.51 18.95
N ALA A 15 -41.05 16.64 19.96
CA ALA A 15 -39.95 15.80 20.43
C ALA A 15 -39.45 14.84 19.34
N ILE A 16 -40.35 14.22 18.57
CA ILE A 16 -39.99 13.38 17.41
C ILE A 16 -39.30 14.22 16.34
N GLY A 17 -39.80 15.43 16.07
CA GLY A 17 -39.17 16.35 15.12
C GLY A 17 -37.75 16.73 15.53
N PHE A 18 -37.51 16.90 16.83
CA PHE A 18 -36.18 17.20 17.37
C PHE A 18 -35.24 15.99 17.33
N LEU A 19 -35.75 14.78 17.56
CA LEU A 19 -34.96 13.55 17.46
C LEU A 19 -34.42 13.33 16.04
N PHE A 20 -35.23 13.65 15.01
CA PHE A 20 -34.86 13.50 13.59
C PHE A 20 -34.59 14.85 12.92
N LEU A 21 -34.03 15.80 13.66
CA LEU A 21 -33.78 17.16 13.18
C LEU A 21 -32.94 17.16 11.89
N GLY A 22 -33.46 17.79 10.83
CA GLY A 22 -32.81 17.78 9.51
C GLY A 22 -32.57 16.37 8.95
N GLY A 23 -33.39 15.38 9.33
CA GLY A 23 -33.18 13.97 8.95
C GLY A 23 -31.98 13.33 9.65
N GLY A 24 -31.59 13.82 10.84
CA GLY A 24 -30.42 13.34 11.59
C GLY A 24 -29.10 13.98 11.16
N THR A 25 -29.16 15.06 10.37
CA THR A 25 -27.95 15.79 9.91
C THR A 25 -27.62 17.00 10.77
N HIS A 26 -28.59 17.49 11.52
CA HIS A 26 -28.50 18.70 12.34
C HIS A 26 -28.72 18.37 13.82
N SER A 27 -28.18 19.21 14.69
CA SER A 27 -28.45 19.18 16.14
C SER A 27 -28.46 20.61 16.70
N PHE A 28 -28.91 20.78 17.95
CA PHE A 28 -29.04 22.10 18.57
C PHE A 28 -27.73 22.58 19.19
N SER A 29 -27.30 23.79 18.83
CA SER A 29 -26.17 24.43 19.51
C SER A 29 -26.56 24.98 20.88
N THR A 30 -25.58 25.12 21.77
CA THR A 30 -25.73 25.77 23.09
C THR A 30 -25.27 27.23 23.13
N SER A 31 -25.16 27.89 21.98
CA SER A 31 -24.85 29.33 21.91
C SER A 31 -25.94 30.18 22.58
N ASN A 32 -25.60 31.38 23.08
CA ASN A 32 -26.55 32.29 23.73
C ASN A 32 -27.78 32.59 22.86
N SER A 33 -27.59 32.78 21.55
CA SER A 33 -28.67 32.99 20.59
C SER A 33 -29.55 31.74 20.40
N ALA A 34 -28.93 30.56 20.37
CA ALA A 34 -29.65 29.30 20.23
C ALA A 34 -30.50 28.99 21.46
N ILE A 35 -29.96 29.21 22.67
CA ILE A 35 -30.70 29.07 23.92
C ILE A 35 -31.89 30.04 23.95
N ALA A 36 -31.69 31.32 23.58
CA ALA A 36 -32.78 32.28 23.51
C ALA A 36 -33.89 31.84 22.54
N ALA A 37 -33.53 31.35 21.35
CA ALA A 37 -34.48 30.84 20.37
C ALA A 37 -35.23 29.60 20.89
N LEU A 38 -34.53 28.66 21.54
CA LEU A 38 -35.13 27.46 22.13
C LEU A 38 -36.08 27.79 23.28
N LEU A 39 -35.75 28.76 24.15
CA LEU A 39 -36.64 29.21 25.22
C LEU A 39 -37.96 29.77 24.67
N ILE A 40 -37.89 30.51 23.56
CA ILE A 40 -39.07 31.02 22.88
C ILE A 40 -39.87 29.87 22.27
N THR A 41 -39.22 28.94 21.55
CA THR A 41 -39.91 27.79 20.92
C THR A 41 -40.54 26.83 21.92
N LEU A 42 -39.83 26.52 23.00
CA LEU A 42 -40.21 25.53 24.01
C LEU A 42 -41.03 26.14 25.14
N TYR A 43 -41.70 27.27 24.89
CA TYR A 43 -42.57 27.88 25.88
C TYR A 43 -43.62 26.85 26.37
N PRO A 44 -43.70 26.60 27.69
CA PRO A 44 -44.36 25.42 28.26
C PRO A 44 -45.89 25.44 28.15
N ARG A 45 -46.50 26.53 27.66
CA ARG A 45 -47.95 26.60 27.37
C ARG A 45 -48.25 26.24 25.92
N LEU A 46 -48.74 25.03 25.67
CA LEU A 46 -49.22 24.58 24.36
C LEU A 46 -50.63 25.08 24.03
N PRO A 47 -50.94 25.21 22.73
CA PRO A 47 -52.27 25.56 22.29
C PRO A 47 -53.30 24.51 22.70
N THR A 48 -54.51 24.97 23.02
CA THR A 48 -55.68 24.10 23.21
C THR A 48 -56.38 23.76 21.88
N GLY A 49 -56.12 24.53 20.82
CA GLY A 49 -56.63 24.29 19.47
C GLY A 49 -55.77 25.00 18.41
N PRO A 50 -55.99 24.75 17.11
CA PRO A 50 -55.08 25.19 16.04
C PRO A 50 -54.94 26.72 15.92
N ASN A 51 -55.97 27.48 16.30
CA ASN A 51 -55.97 28.94 16.27
C ASN A 51 -55.70 29.58 17.65
N ASP A 52 -55.30 28.80 18.65
CA ASP A 52 -55.05 29.28 20.01
C ASP A 52 -53.66 29.94 20.12
N ASN A 53 -53.66 31.27 20.15
CA ASN A 53 -52.46 32.11 20.30
C ASN A 53 -52.50 32.98 21.57
N ARG A 54 -53.36 32.66 22.56
CA ARG A 54 -53.59 33.53 23.73
C ARG A 54 -52.38 33.66 24.65
N CYS A 55 -51.71 32.53 24.92
CA CYS A 55 -50.58 32.48 25.84
C CYS A 55 -49.22 32.55 25.12
N HIS A 56 -49.17 32.08 23.87
CA HIS A 56 -47.96 32.02 23.06
C HIS A 56 -48.34 31.90 21.58
N LEU A 57 -47.63 32.62 20.72
CA LEU A 57 -47.86 32.60 19.28
C LEU A 57 -47.33 31.30 18.67
N GLN A 58 -48.16 30.54 17.95
CA GLN A 58 -47.72 29.25 17.39
C GLN A 58 -46.54 29.37 16.42
N ALA A 59 -46.43 30.48 15.68
CA ALA A 59 -45.31 30.71 14.75
C ALA A 59 -43.94 30.69 15.45
N PHE A 60 -43.86 31.12 16.72
CA PHE A 60 -42.64 31.13 17.50
C PHE A 60 -42.12 29.74 17.85
N ARG A 61 -42.95 28.70 17.72
CA ARG A 61 -42.53 27.31 17.86
C ARG A 61 -41.62 26.82 16.74
N HIS A 62 -41.44 27.58 15.67
CA HIS A 62 -40.50 27.27 14.59
C HIS A 62 -39.15 27.99 14.73
N LEU A 63 -38.96 28.83 15.77
CA LEU A 63 -37.70 29.53 15.98
C LEU A 63 -36.54 28.60 16.38
N TYR A 64 -36.81 27.33 16.73
CA TYR A 64 -35.77 26.33 16.96
C TYR A 64 -34.82 26.20 15.76
N VAL A 65 -35.27 26.52 14.53
CA VAL A 65 -34.43 26.49 13.32
C VAL A 65 -33.19 27.37 13.47
N ILE A 66 -33.28 28.49 14.20
CA ILE A 66 -32.14 29.38 14.47
C ILE A 66 -31.09 28.71 15.37
N ALA A 67 -31.52 27.80 16.25
CA ALA A 67 -30.65 27.05 17.14
C ALA A 67 -30.00 25.83 16.47
N THR A 68 -30.47 25.44 15.27
CA THR A 68 -29.98 24.26 14.56
C THR A 68 -28.67 24.53 13.84
N GLU A 69 -27.76 23.57 13.91
CA GLU A 69 -26.51 23.58 13.16
C GLU A 69 -26.23 22.20 12.54
N PRO A 70 -25.61 22.15 11.34
CA PRO A 70 -25.20 20.89 10.74
C PRO A 70 -23.97 20.36 11.48
N ARG A 71 -24.04 19.10 11.94
CA ARG A 71 -22.96 18.44 12.69
C ARG A 71 -22.65 17.03 12.22
N ARG A 72 -23.41 16.52 11.26
CA ARG A 72 -23.16 15.20 10.69
C ARG A 72 -21.88 15.21 9.88
N VAL A 73 -20.99 14.28 10.19
CA VAL A 73 -19.86 13.93 9.33
C VAL A 73 -20.16 12.63 8.59
N GLN A 74 -19.94 12.65 7.28
CA GLN A 74 -20.00 11.50 6.39
C GLN A 74 -18.61 11.25 5.83
N THR A 75 -18.13 10.02 5.91
CA THR A 75 -16.91 9.63 5.19
C THR A 75 -17.22 9.18 3.78
N VAL A 76 -16.36 9.56 2.84
CA VAL A 76 -16.43 9.20 1.43
C VAL A 76 -15.10 8.57 1.02
N ASP A 77 -15.17 7.43 0.36
CA ASP A 77 -13.97 6.78 -0.17
C ASP A 77 -13.46 7.53 -1.40
N VAL A 78 -12.17 7.87 -1.41
CA VAL A 78 -11.54 8.66 -2.48
C VAL A 78 -11.56 7.93 -3.82
N ASP A 79 -11.48 6.59 -3.82
CA ASP A 79 -11.41 5.82 -5.06
C ASP A 79 -12.77 5.63 -5.72
N THR A 80 -13.79 5.30 -4.92
CA THR A 80 -15.14 5.02 -5.43
C THR A 80 -16.02 6.27 -5.49
N GLY A 81 -15.70 7.31 -4.72
CA GLY A 81 -16.55 8.49 -4.56
C GLY A 81 -17.85 8.22 -3.81
N LEU A 82 -18.00 7.04 -3.20
CA LEU A 82 -19.21 6.61 -2.51
C LEU A 82 -19.10 6.83 -0.99
N PRO A 83 -20.22 7.10 -0.30
CA PRO A 83 -20.24 7.18 1.16
C PRO A 83 -19.95 5.80 1.77
N VAL A 84 -19.05 5.78 2.75
CA VAL A 84 -18.62 4.54 3.43
C VAL A 84 -18.67 4.72 4.94
N TYR A 85 -18.89 3.63 5.68
CA TYR A 85 -18.77 3.62 7.13
C TYR A 85 -17.30 3.58 7.55
N CYS A 86 -16.93 4.35 8.56
CA CYS A 86 -15.57 4.36 9.10
C CYS A 86 -15.58 4.72 10.59
N PRO A 87 -14.86 3.97 11.44
CA PRO A 87 -14.73 4.35 12.84
C PRO A 87 -13.84 5.58 12.97
N LEU A 88 -14.31 6.57 13.71
CA LEU A 88 -13.58 7.79 14.08
C LEU A 88 -13.37 7.79 15.59
N GLU A 89 -12.17 8.18 16.01
CA GLU A 89 -11.89 8.57 17.39
C GLU A 89 -12.02 10.09 17.50
N VAL A 90 -12.85 10.52 18.43
CA VAL A 90 -13.17 11.93 18.67
C VAL A 90 -12.62 12.30 20.04
N THR A 91 -11.78 13.34 20.08
CA THR A 91 -11.20 13.89 21.30
C THR A 91 -11.88 15.19 21.66
N VAL A 92 -12.51 15.23 22.83
CA VAL A 92 -13.12 16.43 23.42
C VAL A 92 -12.11 17.08 24.36
N ALA A 93 -11.93 18.40 24.23
CA ALA A 93 -11.05 19.19 25.06
C ALA A 93 -11.47 19.17 26.54
N GLU A 94 -10.49 19.31 27.42
CA GLU A 94 -10.72 19.54 28.84
C GLU A 94 -11.51 20.83 29.05
N THR A 95 -12.50 20.76 29.93
CA THR A 95 -13.30 21.90 30.36
C THR A 95 -13.29 21.99 31.88
N GLU A 96 -13.86 23.05 32.45
CA GLU A 96 -13.99 23.20 33.91
C GLU A 96 -14.76 22.06 34.60
N TYR A 97 -15.59 21.31 33.84
CA TYR A 97 -16.48 20.29 34.37
C TYR A 97 -15.97 18.86 34.15
N TYR A 98 -15.10 18.63 33.17
CA TYR A 98 -14.64 17.30 32.79
C TYR A 98 -13.25 17.36 32.14
N ASP A 99 -12.46 16.32 32.44
CA ASP A 99 -11.14 16.10 31.84
C ASP A 99 -11.25 15.80 30.34
N GLU A 100 -10.13 15.84 29.64
CA GLU A 100 -10.05 15.43 28.23
C GLU A 100 -10.50 13.98 28.05
N THR A 101 -11.49 13.77 27.18
CA THR A 101 -12.07 12.45 26.92
C THR A 101 -11.98 12.08 25.44
N ASN A 102 -11.76 10.79 25.20
CA ASN A 102 -11.75 10.19 23.86
C ASN A 102 -12.87 9.17 23.77
N TYR A 103 -13.62 9.21 22.68
CA TYR A 103 -14.61 8.18 22.37
C TYR A 103 -14.55 7.80 20.90
N CYS A 104 -15.05 6.61 20.58
CA CYS A 104 -15.09 6.09 19.23
C CYS A 104 -16.52 6.06 18.72
N ASP A 105 -16.74 6.58 17.51
CA ASP A 105 -18.02 6.57 16.82
C ASP A 105 -17.85 6.07 15.38
N VAL A 106 -18.92 5.62 14.73
CA VAL A 106 -18.88 5.15 13.35
C VAL A 106 -19.62 6.12 12.46
N THR A 107 -18.97 6.63 11.40
CA THR A 107 -19.62 7.50 10.43
C THR A 107 -20.68 6.75 9.61
N PRO A 108 -21.80 7.39 9.23
CA PRO A 108 -22.16 8.76 9.55
C PRO A 108 -22.56 8.96 11.02
N CYS A 109 -21.97 9.97 11.66
CA CYS A 109 -22.23 10.31 13.05
C CYS A 109 -22.30 11.83 13.23
N LEU A 110 -22.86 12.27 14.37
CA LEU A 110 -22.89 13.67 14.77
C LEU A 110 -21.65 14.00 15.58
N LEU A 111 -20.94 15.05 15.18
CA LEU A 111 -19.84 15.60 15.98
C LEU A 111 -20.37 16.40 17.17
N PRO A 112 -19.56 16.55 18.24
CA PRO A 112 -19.87 17.48 19.31
C PRO A 112 -19.76 18.93 18.80
N GLU A 113 -20.07 19.87 19.68
CA GLU A 113 -19.93 21.30 19.35
C GLU A 113 -18.48 21.67 19.06
N ARG A 114 -18.26 22.60 18.13
CA ARG A 114 -16.92 23.04 17.72
C ARG A 114 -16.13 23.66 18.88
N SER A 115 -16.82 24.25 19.85
CA SER A 115 -16.25 24.87 21.04
C SER A 115 -15.57 23.89 22.00
N VAL A 116 -15.87 22.59 21.90
CA VAL A 116 -15.31 21.55 22.78
C VAL A 116 -14.47 20.52 22.02
N LEU A 117 -14.56 20.49 20.70
CA LEU A 117 -13.85 19.47 19.91
C LEU A 117 -12.38 19.85 19.70
N LYS A 118 -11.48 18.93 20.05
CA LYS A 118 -10.03 19.09 19.90
C LYS A 118 -9.51 18.36 18.66
N ASN A 119 -9.79 17.08 18.53
CA ASN A 119 -9.26 16.26 17.43
C ASN A 119 -10.31 15.28 16.90
N VAL A 120 -10.23 14.98 15.62
CA VAL A 120 -10.91 13.84 15.00
C VAL A 120 -9.87 13.00 14.28
N ARG A 121 -9.86 11.70 14.56
CA ARG A 121 -8.94 10.74 13.96
C ARG A 121 -9.70 9.64 13.25
N VAL A 122 -9.31 9.35 12.03
CA VAL A 122 -9.73 8.15 11.32
C VAL A 122 -9.08 6.94 11.97
N CYS A 123 -9.92 6.08 12.55
CA CYS A 123 -9.52 4.87 13.24
C CYS A 123 -9.81 3.63 12.39
N GLY A 124 -9.22 2.51 12.81
CA GLY A 124 -9.44 1.22 12.18
C GLY A 124 -8.32 0.78 11.22
N PRO A 125 -8.18 -0.53 11.00
CA PRO A 125 -7.07 -1.08 10.23
C PRO A 125 -7.22 -0.88 8.71
N ARG A 126 -8.44 -0.63 8.23
CA ARG A 126 -8.82 -0.71 6.80
C ARG A 126 -8.64 0.57 6.01
N TYR A 127 -8.65 1.70 6.68
CA TYR A 127 -8.46 3.01 6.07
C TYR A 127 -7.15 3.61 6.57
N TRP A 128 -6.58 4.51 5.77
CA TRP A 128 -5.37 5.22 6.18
C TRP A 128 -5.68 6.17 7.34
N PRO A 129 -4.88 6.13 8.43
CA PRO A 129 -5.11 6.99 9.58
C PRO A 129 -4.84 8.45 9.19
N GLN A 130 -5.79 9.31 9.54
CA GLN A 130 -5.70 10.76 9.36
C GLN A 130 -6.10 11.43 10.66
N LEU A 131 -5.30 12.38 11.12
CA LEU A 131 -5.58 13.17 12.32
C LEU A 131 -5.91 14.61 11.89
N ILE A 132 -7.11 15.05 12.22
CA ILE A 132 -7.59 16.41 12.00
C ILE A 132 -7.57 17.08 13.36
N LYS A 133 -6.67 18.05 13.53
CA LYS A 133 -6.60 18.90 14.72
C LYS A 133 -7.48 20.12 14.51
N ILE A 134 -8.28 20.43 15.51
CA ILE A 134 -9.26 21.50 15.48
C ILE A 134 -8.95 22.40 16.67
N THR A 135 -8.94 23.71 16.42
CA THR A 135 -8.89 24.69 17.50
C THR A 135 -10.32 24.92 17.98
N PRO A 136 -10.60 24.73 19.28
CA PRO A 136 -11.93 24.98 19.81
C PRO A 136 -12.31 26.44 19.62
N GLU A 137 -13.44 26.68 18.95
CA GLU A 137 -13.94 28.01 18.63
C GLU A 137 -15.45 28.08 18.89
N ASP A 138 -15.91 29.21 19.44
CA ASP A 138 -17.34 29.50 19.62
C ASP A 138 -17.99 29.98 18.31
N LYS A 139 -17.81 29.19 17.26
CA LYS A 139 -18.38 29.40 15.93
C LYS A 139 -19.14 28.15 15.50
N PRO A 140 -20.20 28.30 14.70
CA PRO A 140 -20.86 27.15 14.10
C PRO A 140 -19.91 26.42 13.15
N TRP A 141 -20.16 25.14 12.95
CA TRP A 141 -19.34 24.24 12.13
C TRP A 141 -19.13 24.70 10.69
N TRP A 142 -20.17 24.59 9.87
CA TRP A 142 -20.19 25.00 8.47
C TRP A 142 -21.58 25.51 8.12
N ARG A 143 -21.64 26.50 7.22
CA ARG A 143 -22.90 26.99 6.66
C ARG A 143 -23.01 26.49 5.22
N SER A 144 -24.21 26.04 4.83
CA SER A 144 -24.46 25.59 3.47
C SER A 144 -24.12 26.72 2.47
N GLY A 145 -23.14 26.48 1.59
CA GLY A 145 -22.76 27.41 0.53
C GLY A 145 -21.56 28.32 0.79
N ASP A 146 -20.97 28.29 2.00
CA ASP A 146 -19.79 29.10 2.30
C ASP A 146 -18.49 28.34 1.97
N LYS A 147 -17.82 28.71 0.88
CA LYS A 147 -16.53 28.14 0.44
C LYS A 147 -15.32 28.96 0.90
N THR A 148 -15.55 30.02 1.68
CA THR A 148 -14.53 31.06 1.91
C THR A 148 -13.64 30.81 3.13
N ASP A 149 -14.13 30.05 4.12
CA ASP A 149 -13.32 29.59 5.25
C ASP A 149 -12.76 28.17 5.00
N PRO A 150 -11.52 27.87 5.43
CA PRO A 150 -10.98 26.51 5.37
C PRO A 150 -11.71 25.63 6.40
N ASP A 151 -12.84 25.06 5.99
CA ASP A 151 -13.56 24.06 6.77
C ASP A 151 -12.79 22.73 6.77
N PRO A 152 -12.35 22.22 7.94
CA PRO A 152 -11.66 20.94 8.03
C PRO A 152 -12.48 19.75 7.51
N PHE A 153 -13.81 19.87 7.41
CA PHE A 153 -14.69 18.79 6.95
C PHE A 153 -15.44 19.10 5.66
N ASN A 154 -15.10 20.14 4.88
CA ASN A 154 -15.69 20.41 3.56
C ASN A 154 -17.25 20.27 3.51
N GLY A 155 -17.96 20.87 4.47
CA GLY A 155 -19.41 20.78 4.60
C GLY A 155 -19.92 19.48 5.25
N GLY A 156 -19.09 18.83 6.07
CA GLY A 156 -19.41 17.56 6.74
C GLY A 156 -19.04 16.30 5.96
N VAL A 157 -18.18 16.42 4.94
CA VAL A 157 -17.64 15.29 4.15
C VAL A 157 -16.14 15.10 4.43
N LEU A 158 -15.81 13.94 4.99
CA LEU A 158 -14.43 13.52 5.21
C LEU A 158 -13.99 12.49 4.15
N TYR A 159 -13.05 12.88 3.29
CA TYR A 159 -12.47 11.98 2.30
C TYR A 159 -11.45 11.06 2.93
N ILE A 160 -11.65 9.75 2.81
CA ILE A 160 -10.75 8.72 3.34
C ILE A 160 -10.29 7.77 2.24
N LYS A 161 -9.06 7.27 2.37
CA LYS A 161 -8.48 6.30 1.44
C LYS A 161 -8.49 4.92 2.07
N ARG A 162 -9.16 3.96 1.42
CA ARG A 162 -9.12 2.55 1.82
C ARG A 162 -7.74 1.96 1.50
N LYS A 163 -7.20 1.14 2.41
CA LYS A 163 -5.99 0.35 2.20
C LYS A 163 -6.27 -0.79 1.23
N VAL A 164 -5.31 -1.12 0.37
CA VAL A 164 -5.41 -2.28 -0.51
C VAL A 164 -5.45 -3.56 0.34
N GLY A 165 -6.24 -4.56 -0.09
CA GLY A 165 -6.39 -5.81 0.63
C GLY A 165 -7.46 -5.78 1.73
N SER A 166 -8.21 -4.68 1.86
CA SER A 166 -9.32 -4.52 2.81
C SER A 166 -10.62 -4.17 2.11
N CYS A 167 -11.72 -4.80 2.53
CA CYS A 167 -13.08 -4.48 2.06
C CYS A 167 -13.69 -3.31 2.84
N SER A 168 -14.74 -2.69 2.27
CA SER A 168 -15.52 -1.70 3.01
C SER A 168 -16.21 -2.35 4.22
N TYR A 169 -16.59 -1.57 5.23
CA TYR A 169 -17.36 -2.10 6.35
C TYR A 169 -18.77 -2.54 5.96
N SER A 170 -19.32 -2.03 4.85
CA SER A 170 -20.60 -2.48 4.31
C SER A 170 -20.52 -3.89 3.73
N ASP A 171 -19.44 -4.18 2.99
CA ASP A 171 -19.25 -5.47 2.31
C ASP A 171 -18.72 -6.55 3.26
N ASP A 172 -17.93 -6.14 4.25
CA ASP A 172 -17.34 -7.03 5.25
C ASP A 172 -17.39 -6.36 6.62
N PRO A 173 -18.43 -6.56 7.44
CA PRO A 173 -18.52 -5.88 8.74
C PRO A 173 -17.45 -6.34 9.74
N ILE A 174 -16.97 -7.58 9.64
CA ILE A 174 -16.11 -8.22 10.64
C ILE A 174 -14.62 -8.03 10.30
N GLY A 175 -14.26 -7.99 9.02
CA GLY A 175 -12.87 -7.78 8.60
C GLY A 175 -12.15 -9.10 8.39
N CYS A 176 -12.70 -9.95 7.55
CA CYS A 176 -12.18 -11.27 7.25
C CYS A 176 -11.01 -11.19 6.27
N GLN A 177 -9.87 -10.61 6.71
CA GLN A 177 -8.60 -10.70 5.97
C GLN A 177 -8.16 -12.16 5.74
N SER A 178 -8.65 -13.07 6.59
CA SER A 178 -8.48 -14.51 6.44
C SER A 178 -9.09 -15.07 5.15
N LEU A 179 -10.09 -14.41 4.54
CA LEU A 179 -10.64 -14.85 3.25
C LEU A 179 -9.65 -14.60 2.10
N LEU A 180 -9.01 -13.43 2.09
CA LEU A 180 -7.96 -13.12 1.11
C LEU A 180 -6.76 -14.06 1.28
N SER A 181 -6.32 -14.33 2.51
CA SER A 181 -5.22 -15.26 2.75
C SER A 181 -5.57 -16.70 2.39
N ARG A 182 -6.77 -17.19 2.76
CA ARG A 182 -7.20 -18.57 2.47
C ARG A 182 -7.39 -18.81 0.98
N ALA A 183 -8.06 -17.90 0.28
CA ALA A 183 -8.31 -18.05 -1.14
C ALA A 183 -7.01 -17.93 -1.96
N MET A 184 -6.08 -17.06 -1.56
CA MET A 184 -4.78 -16.97 -2.24
C MET A 184 -3.90 -18.20 -1.96
N HIS A 185 -3.99 -18.79 -0.76
CA HIS A 185 -3.32 -20.06 -0.45
C HIS A 185 -3.93 -21.22 -1.25
N GLU A 186 -5.26 -21.27 -1.39
CA GLU A 186 -5.94 -22.29 -2.21
C GLU A 186 -5.55 -22.18 -3.69
N VAL A 187 -5.33 -20.97 -4.20
CA VAL A 187 -4.84 -20.73 -5.57
C VAL A 187 -3.36 -21.11 -5.73
N CYS A 188 -2.51 -20.84 -4.73
CA CYS A 188 -1.07 -21.14 -4.81
C CYS A 188 -0.76 -22.62 -4.54
N ASP A 189 -1.58 -23.33 -3.75
CA ASP A 189 -1.34 -24.70 -3.35
C ASP A 189 -1.90 -25.73 -4.31
N THR A 190 -2.77 -25.38 -5.26
CA THR A 190 -3.24 -26.35 -6.26
C THR A 190 -2.07 -26.78 -7.13
N PRO A 191 -1.48 -27.98 -6.93
CA PRO A 191 -0.45 -28.46 -7.83
C PRO A 191 -1.18 -28.78 -9.13
N SER A 192 -0.61 -28.42 -10.26
CA SER A 192 -1.09 -28.77 -11.60
C SER A 192 -1.05 -30.28 -11.91
N THR A 193 -1.14 -31.13 -10.89
CA THR A 193 -1.01 -32.59 -10.96
C THR A 193 -2.11 -33.26 -10.14
N SER A 194 -3.37 -33.13 -10.56
CA SER A 194 -4.43 -34.05 -10.12
C SER A 194 -4.74 -35.05 -11.23
N CYS A 195 -3.89 -36.08 -11.36
CA CYS A 195 -4.33 -37.36 -11.88
C CYS A 195 -5.17 -38.04 -10.79
N SER A 196 -6.50 -37.86 -10.83
CA SER A 196 -7.43 -38.74 -10.13
C SER A 196 -8.74 -38.84 -10.90
N THR A 197 -8.92 -39.98 -11.53
CA THR A 197 -10.22 -40.54 -11.90
C THR A 197 -11.09 -40.62 -10.66
N GLN A 198 -12.03 -39.69 -10.48
CA GLN A 198 -13.23 -39.91 -9.67
C GLN A 198 -14.31 -38.88 -10.00
N LEU A 199 -15.40 -39.40 -10.57
CA LEU A 199 -16.68 -38.71 -10.69
C LEU A 199 -17.20 -38.33 -9.28
N ASN A 200 -17.88 -37.18 -9.22
CA ASN A 200 -18.73 -36.67 -8.14
C ASN A 200 -18.05 -36.00 -6.94
N ARG A 201 -17.77 -34.69 -7.07
CA ARG A 201 -18.14 -33.70 -6.04
C ARG A 201 -18.70 -32.44 -6.70
N ALA A 202 -19.94 -32.14 -6.37
CA ALA A 202 -20.58 -30.88 -6.70
C ALA A 202 -19.88 -29.72 -5.95
N SER A 203 -19.63 -28.63 -6.68
CA SER A 203 -19.33 -27.26 -6.22
C SER A 203 -18.21 -27.08 -5.19
N HIS A 204 -16.95 -27.30 -5.58
CA HIS A 204 -15.87 -26.48 -5.03
C HIS A 204 -15.74 -25.24 -5.93
N SER A 205 -16.31 -24.11 -5.49
CA SER A 205 -16.18 -22.82 -6.17
C SER A 205 -14.72 -22.38 -6.10
N SER A 206 -13.91 -22.77 -7.08
CA SER A 206 -12.62 -22.13 -7.33
C SER A 206 -12.89 -20.63 -7.50
N PHE A 207 -12.57 -19.85 -6.47
CA PHE A 207 -12.65 -18.41 -6.54
C PHE A 207 -11.66 -17.95 -7.60
N ARG A 208 -12.14 -17.25 -8.63
CA ARG A 208 -11.22 -16.67 -9.61
C ARG A 208 -10.46 -15.53 -8.95
N VAL A 209 -9.15 -15.48 -9.19
CA VAL A 209 -8.24 -14.49 -8.59
C VAL A 209 -8.70 -13.06 -8.91
N ASP A 210 -9.23 -12.82 -10.11
CA ASP A 210 -9.73 -11.51 -10.53
C ASP A 210 -10.95 -11.03 -9.72
N GLN A 211 -11.89 -11.93 -9.42
CA GLN A 211 -13.07 -11.65 -8.60
C GLN A 211 -12.69 -11.34 -7.16
N LEU A 212 -11.68 -12.03 -6.65
CA LEU A 212 -11.16 -11.75 -5.32
C LEU A 212 -10.46 -10.38 -5.29
N VAL A 213 -9.59 -10.11 -6.25
CA VAL A 213 -8.85 -8.84 -6.31
C VAL A 213 -9.80 -7.65 -6.46
N SER A 214 -10.87 -7.78 -7.26
CA SER A 214 -11.88 -6.72 -7.40
C SER A 214 -12.70 -6.47 -6.13
N THR A 215 -12.83 -7.47 -5.26
CA THR A 215 -13.51 -7.35 -3.96
C THR A 215 -12.62 -6.62 -2.94
N PHE A 216 -11.33 -6.97 -2.89
CA PHE A 216 -10.39 -6.47 -1.87
C PHE A 216 -9.56 -5.25 -2.32
N SER A 217 -9.68 -4.80 -3.56
CA SER A 217 -8.94 -3.67 -4.10
C SER A 217 -9.81 -2.86 -5.05
N ALA A 218 -9.81 -1.53 -4.88
CA ALA A 218 -10.38 -0.61 -5.87
C ALA A 218 -9.36 -0.18 -6.95
N ASN A 219 -8.12 -0.68 -6.89
CA ASN A 219 -7.06 -0.28 -7.81
C ASN A 219 -7.22 -0.96 -9.19
N PRO A 220 -7.49 -0.20 -10.27
CA PRO A 220 -7.73 -0.77 -11.60
C PRO A 220 -6.53 -1.56 -12.14
N SER A 221 -5.30 -1.16 -11.81
CA SER A 221 -4.08 -1.83 -12.27
C SER A 221 -3.94 -3.24 -11.68
N LEU A 222 -4.27 -3.42 -10.39
CA LEU A 222 -4.24 -4.74 -9.74
C LEU A 222 -5.33 -5.66 -10.31
N ILE A 223 -6.53 -5.11 -10.52
CA ILE A 223 -7.66 -5.87 -11.10
C ILE A 223 -7.33 -6.30 -12.54
N ALA A 224 -6.78 -5.39 -13.35
CA ALA A 224 -6.35 -5.70 -14.71
C ALA A 224 -5.23 -6.73 -14.74
N PHE A 225 -4.23 -6.59 -13.84
CA PHE A 225 -3.15 -7.56 -13.72
C PHE A 225 -3.66 -8.95 -13.36
N ALA A 226 -4.58 -9.07 -12.39
CA ALA A 226 -5.17 -10.35 -12.01
C ALA A 226 -5.84 -11.05 -13.22
N LYS A 227 -6.61 -10.30 -14.01
CA LYS A 227 -7.27 -10.83 -15.22
C LYS A 227 -6.31 -11.25 -16.31
N LEU A 228 -5.23 -10.50 -16.50
CA LEU A 228 -4.30 -10.73 -17.62
C LEU A 228 -3.21 -11.76 -17.30
N CYS A 229 -2.71 -11.77 -16.06
CA CYS A 229 -1.52 -12.52 -15.67
C CYS A 229 -1.81 -13.69 -14.73
N CYS A 230 -2.93 -13.68 -14.01
CA CYS A 230 -3.31 -14.74 -13.06
C CYS A 230 -4.43 -15.65 -13.58
N GLU A 231 -5.23 -15.22 -14.55
CA GLU A 231 -6.19 -16.10 -15.23
C GLU A 231 -5.51 -16.84 -16.39
N SER A 232 -5.72 -18.16 -16.44
CA SER A 232 -5.13 -19.06 -17.44
C SER A 232 -5.40 -18.58 -18.86
N TRP A 233 -4.36 -18.10 -19.54
CA TRP A 233 -4.32 -18.16 -21.00
C TRP A 233 -4.21 -19.64 -21.37
N LYS A 234 -5.37 -20.24 -21.66
CA LYS A 234 -5.64 -21.68 -21.76
C LYS A 234 -4.76 -22.52 -22.70
N ASP A 235 -3.66 -22.04 -23.25
CA ASP A 235 -2.88 -22.85 -24.20
C ASP A 235 -1.34 -22.67 -24.23
N ARG A 236 -0.70 -21.72 -23.52
CA ARG A 236 0.77 -21.48 -23.75
C ARG A 236 1.63 -20.99 -22.57
N SER A 237 1.12 -20.77 -21.36
CA SER A 237 1.93 -20.19 -20.28
C SER A 237 2.66 -21.24 -19.42
N ASN A 238 3.97 -21.04 -19.20
CA ASN A 238 4.71 -21.74 -18.15
C ASN A 238 4.00 -21.56 -16.80
N GLY A 239 3.47 -22.63 -16.19
CA GLY A 239 2.76 -22.57 -14.90
C GLY A 239 3.52 -21.78 -13.83
N ASN A 240 4.85 -21.92 -13.81
CA ASN A 240 5.75 -21.20 -12.91
C ASN A 240 5.62 -19.66 -12.94
N PHE A 241 5.26 -19.05 -14.08
CA PHE A 241 5.09 -17.60 -14.17
C PHE A 241 3.75 -17.13 -13.60
N GLN A 242 2.69 -17.92 -13.84
CA GLN A 242 1.35 -17.64 -13.31
C GLN A 242 1.34 -17.73 -11.77
N ASP A 243 2.01 -18.74 -11.23
CA ASP A 243 2.17 -18.93 -9.78
C ASP A 243 2.93 -17.74 -9.17
N PHE A 244 4.03 -17.32 -9.82
CA PHE A 244 4.79 -16.14 -9.42
C PHE A 244 3.92 -14.87 -9.44
N CYS A 245 3.15 -14.64 -10.50
CA CYS A 245 2.26 -13.48 -10.61
C CYS A 245 1.23 -13.45 -9.48
N SER A 246 0.64 -14.60 -9.15
CA SER A 246 -0.34 -14.73 -8.07
C SER A 246 0.29 -14.46 -6.69
N GLN A 247 1.50 -14.97 -6.45
CA GLN A 247 2.23 -14.74 -5.21
C GLN A 247 2.63 -13.27 -5.01
N VAL A 248 3.15 -12.62 -6.07
CA VAL A 248 3.51 -11.20 -6.02
C VAL A 248 2.26 -10.33 -5.84
N LEU A 249 1.16 -10.67 -6.50
CA LEU A 249 -0.10 -9.95 -6.36
C LEU A 249 -0.61 -10.01 -4.92
N TYR A 250 -0.60 -11.19 -4.31
CA TYR A 250 -0.96 -11.37 -2.91
C TYR A 250 -0.05 -10.56 -1.97
N GLU A 251 1.26 -10.57 -2.21
CA GLU A 251 2.20 -9.77 -1.41
C GLU A 251 1.88 -8.27 -1.53
N CYS A 252 1.71 -7.77 -2.75
CA CYS A 252 1.45 -6.35 -3.00
C CYS A 252 0.13 -5.91 -2.37
N MET A 253 -0.88 -6.78 -2.35
CA MET A 253 -2.16 -6.49 -1.71
C MET A 253 -2.08 -6.55 -0.19
N SER A 254 -1.50 -7.61 0.37
CA SER A 254 -1.44 -7.83 1.82
C SER A 254 -0.60 -6.79 2.55
N LYS A 255 0.44 -6.26 1.91
CA LYS A 255 1.31 -5.21 2.46
C LYS A 255 0.90 -3.78 2.07
N ASP A 256 -0.20 -3.61 1.33
CA ASP A 256 -0.66 -2.32 0.78
C ASP A 256 0.42 -1.59 -0.05
N ARG A 257 1.05 -2.31 -0.99
CA ARG A 257 2.13 -1.83 -1.87
C ARG A 257 1.90 -2.18 -3.34
N PRO A 258 0.84 -1.65 -3.98
CA PRO A 258 0.51 -1.94 -5.37
C PRO A 258 1.61 -1.53 -6.36
N SER A 259 2.39 -0.48 -6.05
CA SER A 259 3.47 0.01 -6.94
C SER A 259 4.64 -0.97 -7.08
N LEU A 260 4.85 -1.86 -6.11
CA LEU A 260 5.92 -2.85 -6.18
C LEU A 260 5.66 -3.96 -7.19
N LEU A 261 4.40 -4.16 -7.60
CA LEU A 261 4.04 -5.15 -8.61
C LEU A 261 4.90 -5.00 -9.87
N GLN A 262 5.06 -3.76 -10.36
CA GLN A 262 5.89 -3.46 -11.53
C GLN A 262 7.35 -3.80 -11.29
N VAL A 263 7.87 -3.55 -10.08
CA VAL A 263 9.25 -3.82 -9.71
C VAL A 263 9.52 -5.33 -9.71
N TYR A 264 8.65 -6.13 -9.08
CA TYR A 264 8.74 -7.59 -9.06
C TYR A 264 8.72 -8.18 -10.47
N ILE A 265 7.77 -7.75 -11.30
CA ILE A 265 7.65 -8.22 -12.69
C ILE A 265 8.87 -7.80 -13.52
N SER A 266 9.38 -6.58 -13.34
CA SER A 266 10.58 -6.13 -14.04
C SER A 266 11.79 -6.98 -13.68
N PHE A 267 12.00 -7.31 -12.40
CA PHE A 267 13.12 -8.15 -12.01
C PHE A 267 12.99 -9.58 -12.55
N TYR A 268 11.80 -10.17 -12.48
CA TYR A 268 11.56 -11.52 -13.00
C TYR A 268 11.79 -11.59 -14.50
N THR A 269 11.15 -10.70 -15.27
CA THR A 269 11.23 -10.70 -16.74
C THR A 269 12.64 -10.46 -17.23
N ILE A 270 13.44 -9.64 -16.54
CA ILE A 270 14.82 -9.41 -16.96
C ILE A 270 15.68 -10.66 -16.70
N VAL A 271 15.58 -11.31 -15.54
CA VAL A 271 16.33 -12.56 -15.29
C VAL A 271 15.91 -13.67 -16.26
N GLU A 272 14.61 -13.81 -16.55
CA GLU A 272 14.14 -14.77 -17.55
C GLU A 272 14.67 -14.42 -18.96
N SER A 273 14.73 -13.14 -19.33
CA SER A 273 15.31 -12.72 -20.61
C SER A 273 16.81 -13.03 -20.72
N MET A 274 17.56 -12.92 -19.61
CA MET A 274 18.97 -13.33 -19.55
C MET A 274 19.10 -14.84 -19.78
N TRP A 275 18.19 -15.63 -19.23
CA TRP A 275 18.17 -17.09 -19.39
C TRP A 275 17.75 -17.52 -20.80
N GLU A 276 16.73 -16.88 -21.39
CA GLU A 276 16.32 -17.14 -22.77
C GLU A 276 17.43 -16.84 -23.78
N HIS A 277 18.23 -15.80 -23.53
CA HIS A 277 19.41 -15.52 -24.35
C HIS A 277 20.38 -16.71 -24.40
N LEU A 278 20.55 -17.39 -23.27
CA LEU A 278 21.40 -18.58 -23.14
C LEU A 278 20.88 -19.75 -24.01
N LYS A 279 19.55 -19.85 -24.19
CA LYS A 279 18.89 -20.92 -24.95
C LYS A 279 18.80 -20.66 -26.45
N ILE A 280 18.47 -19.42 -26.83
CA ILE A 280 18.04 -19.09 -28.20
C ILE A 280 19.10 -18.25 -28.94
N GLY A 281 20.05 -17.63 -28.22
CA GLY A 281 21.09 -16.78 -28.79
C GLY A 281 20.59 -15.47 -29.41
N GLN A 282 19.29 -15.19 -29.35
CA GLN A 282 18.68 -13.93 -29.78
C GLN A 282 18.35 -13.04 -28.58
N PHE A 283 18.47 -11.73 -28.78
CA PHE A 283 18.20 -10.70 -27.79
C PHE A 283 16.95 -9.91 -28.20
N PRO A 284 15.94 -9.79 -27.32
CA PRO A 284 14.91 -8.78 -27.50
C PRO A 284 15.30 -7.39 -26.91
N PHE A 285 16.21 -7.30 -25.93
CA PHE A 285 16.53 -6.03 -25.23
C PHE A 285 18.00 -5.85 -24.78
N TYR A 286 18.64 -4.73 -25.12
CA TYR A 286 20.03 -4.40 -24.76
C TYR A 286 20.16 -3.55 -23.48
N ASP A 287 19.41 -3.84 -22.42
CA ASP A 287 19.53 -3.07 -21.18
C ASP A 287 20.70 -3.57 -20.32
N SER A 288 21.72 -2.74 -20.17
CA SER A 288 22.87 -2.99 -19.27
C SER A 288 22.67 -2.38 -17.88
N LEU A 289 21.56 -1.70 -17.61
CA LEU A 289 21.30 -1.07 -16.31
C LEU A 289 20.71 -2.04 -15.30
N PHE A 290 20.14 -3.17 -15.75
CA PHE A 290 19.53 -4.15 -14.87
C PHE A 290 20.42 -4.65 -13.72
N PRO A 291 21.69 -5.07 -13.95
CA PRO A 291 22.55 -5.52 -12.86
C PRO A 291 22.70 -4.45 -11.78
N SER A 292 22.71 -3.18 -12.17
CA SER A 292 22.78 -2.05 -11.26
C SER A 292 21.48 -1.90 -10.45
N SER A 293 20.32 -1.99 -11.09
CA SER A 293 19.01 -1.94 -10.42
C SER A 293 18.85 -3.07 -9.39
N LEU A 294 19.22 -4.30 -9.75
CA LEU A 294 19.16 -5.44 -8.83
C LEU A 294 20.16 -5.29 -7.68
N LYS A 295 21.37 -4.76 -7.95
CA LYS A 295 22.35 -4.43 -6.91
C LYS A 295 21.87 -3.38 -5.93
N VAL A 296 21.18 -2.35 -6.40
CA VAL A 296 20.60 -1.33 -5.51
C VAL A 296 19.56 -1.96 -4.60
N ALA A 297 18.70 -2.85 -5.12
CA ALA A 297 17.74 -3.58 -4.32
C ALA A 297 18.41 -4.51 -3.27
N LEU A 298 19.51 -5.18 -3.64
CA LEU A 298 20.30 -6.00 -2.72
C LEU A 298 21.01 -5.16 -1.65
N ALA A 299 21.60 -4.03 -2.02
CA ALA A 299 22.26 -3.12 -1.09
C ALA A 299 21.24 -2.55 -0.08
N TYR A 300 20.03 -2.22 -0.54
CA TYR A 300 18.92 -1.82 0.32
C TYR A 300 18.54 -2.95 1.30
N SER A 301 18.37 -4.18 0.81
CA SER A 301 18.04 -5.33 1.65
C SER A 301 19.14 -5.64 2.67
N GLY A 302 20.42 -5.54 2.29
CA GLY A 302 21.55 -5.72 3.20
C GLY A 302 21.59 -4.63 4.28
N ALA A 303 21.39 -3.36 3.90
CA ALA A 303 21.33 -2.26 4.86
C ALA A 303 20.17 -2.39 5.86
N LEU A 304 19.05 -3.00 5.44
CA LEU A 304 17.93 -3.33 6.31
C LEU A 304 18.30 -4.43 7.32
N VAL A 305 18.95 -5.51 6.87
CA VAL A 305 19.40 -6.61 7.76
C VAL A 305 20.44 -6.12 8.76
N ASP A 306 21.34 -5.22 8.34
CA ASP A 306 22.34 -4.59 9.20
C ASP A 306 21.74 -3.59 10.20
N GLY A 307 20.43 -3.30 10.14
CA GLY A 307 19.76 -2.32 11.00
C GLY A 307 20.12 -0.86 10.69
N ARG A 308 20.83 -0.59 9.60
CA ARG A 308 21.16 0.79 9.14
C ARG A 308 19.92 1.55 8.68
N ILE A 309 18.89 0.82 8.26
CA ILE A 309 17.59 1.34 7.86
C ILE A 309 16.54 0.73 8.80
N SER A 310 15.77 1.57 9.50
CA SER A 310 14.76 1.12 10.47
C SER A 310 13.35 0.96 9.88
N SER A 311 13.16 1.31 8.61
CA SER A 311 11.87 1.16 7.92
C SER A 311 11.64 -0.29 7.49
N GLY A 312 10.47 -0.85 7.79
CA GLY A 312 10.12 -2.23 7.43
C GLY A 312 10.41 -2.57 5.95
N GLY A 313 10.93 -3.78 5.71
CA GLY A 313 11.41 -4.19 4.39
C GLY A 313 10.38 -4.01 3.28
N ILE A 314 10.80 -3.34 2.21
CA ILE A 314 9.95 -3.00 1.06
C ILE A 314 9.75 -4.25 0.19
N ILE A 315 10.84 -4.89 -0.22
CA ILE A 315 10.90 -6.09 -1.07
C ILE A 315 11.26 -7.30 -0.21
N GLN A 316 10.73 -8.49 -0.54
CA GLN A 316 11.14 -9.75 0.09
C GLN A 316 12.62 -10.08 -0.17
N ALA A 317 13.38 -10.30 0.91
CA ALA A 317 14.78 -10.72 0.84
C ALA A 317 14.92 -12.09 0.15
N THR A 318 14.03 -13.03 0.46
CA THR A 318 14.00 -14.37 -0.15
C THR A 318 13.82 -14.33 -1.67
N PHE A 319 12.97 -13.41 -2.18
CA PHE A 319 12.82 -13.19 -3.61
C PHE A 319 14.12 -12.67 -4.23
N LEU A 320 14.73 -11.64 -3.65
CA LEU A 320 16.00 -11.09 -4.15
C LEU A 320 17.12 -12.14 -4.14
N GLU A 321 17.24 -12.94 -3.08
CA GLU A 321 18.19 -14.04 -3.00
C GLU A 321 17.94 -15.11 -4.06
N SER A 322 16.67 -15.41 -4.37
CA SER A 322 16.32 -16.34 -5.45
C SER A 322 16.78 -15.83 -6.82
N LEU A 323 16.68 -14.52 -7.07
CA LEU A 323 17.16 -13.89 -8.29
C LEU A 323 18.69 -13.92 -8.37
N VAL A 324 19.39 -13.64 -7.27
CA VAL A 324 20.86 -13.74 -7.21
C VAL A 324 21.32 -15.13 -7.60
N LYS A 325 20.71 -16.18 -7.02
CA LYS A 325 21.04 -17.57 -7.37
C LYS A 325 20.79 -17.88 -8.85
N ARG A 326 19.69 -17.38 -9.42
CA ARG A 326 19.41 -17.55 -10.86
C ARG A 326 20.45 -16.87 -11.74
N VAL A 327 20.83 -15.63 -11.40
CA VAL A 327 21.88 -14.88 -12.12
C VAL A 327 23.24 -15.58 -12.02
N ASP A 328 23.60 -16.09 -10.85
CA ASP A 328 24.85 -16.84 -10.67
C ASP A 328 24.85 -18.15 -11.48
N ASN A 329 23.72 -18.85 -11.53
CA ASN A 329 23.55 -20.05 -12.38
C ASN A 329 23.67 -19.72 -13.87
N ILE A 330 23.06 -18.62 -14.32
CA ILE A 330 23.21 -18.11 -15.70
C ILE A 330 24.70 -17.92 -16.03
N PHE A 331 25.44 -17.23 -15.16
CA PHE A 331 26.87 -17.00 -15.38
C PHE A 331 27.73 -18.27 -15.33
N ALA A 332 27.30 -19.30 -14.58
CA ALA A 332 27.99 -20.58 -14.52
C ALA A 332 27.82 -21.41 -15.80
N GLU A 333 26.66 -21.31 -16.46
CA GLU A 333 26.32 -22.09 -17.65
C GLU A 333 26.75 -21.44 -18.98
N LEU A 334 27.15 -20.16 -18.97
CA LEU A 334 27.53 -19.43 -20.18
C LEU A 334 28.85 -19.95 -20.80
N PRO A 335 28.81 -20.54 -22.02
CA PRO A 335 30.01 -20.92 -22.74
C PRO A 335 30.78 -19.65 -23.16
N ASN A 336 32.11 -19.75 -23.27
CA ASN A 336 33.02 -18.68 -23.71
C ASN A 336 33.15 -17.44 -22.80
N LEU A 337 32.28 -17.23 -21.80
CA LEU A 337 32.35 -16.09 -20.88
C LEU A 337 33.72 -16.00 -20.18
N LYS A 338 34.22 -17.13 -19.68
CA LYS A 338 35.54 -17.21 -19.03
C LYS A 338 36.66 -16.84 -20.00
N ALA A 339 36.64 -17.34 -21.23
CA ALA A 339 37.66 -17.03 -22.24
C ALA A 339 37.64 -15.55 -22.64
N ASN A 340 36.45 -14.98 -22.83
CA ASN A 340 36.25 -13.57 -23.11
C ASN A 340 36.70 -12.67 -21.95
N PHE A 341 36.44 -13.10 -20.71
CA PHE A 341 36.92 -12.44 -19.50
C PHE A 341 38.45 -12.43 -19.39
N VAL A 342 39.11 -13.58 -19.65
CA VAL A 342 40.58 -13.69 -19.71
C VAL A 342 41.14 -12.72 -20.76
N ARG A 343 40.58 -12.72 -21.97
CA ARG A 343 41.00 -11.84 -23.07
C ARG A 343 40.84 -10.37 -22.69
N TYR A 344 39.73 -10.00 -22.06
CA TYR A 344 39.46 -8.63 -21.64
C TYR A 344 40.45 -8.15 -20.58
N LEU A 345 40.71 -8.94 -19.53
CA LEU A 345 41.66 -8.54 -18.50
C LEU A 345 43.12 -8.52 -18.98
N GLY A 346 43.49 -9.41 -19.91
CA GLY A 346 44.85 -9.49 -20.44
C GLY A 346 45.15 -8.41 -21.49
N THR A 347 44.23 -8.17 -22.42
CA THR A 347 44.46 -7.30 -23.59
C THR A 347 43.72 -5.97 -23.55
N GLY A 348 42.74 -5.81 -22.65
CA GLY A 348 41.84 -4.66 -22.62
C GLY A 348 40.83 -4.61 -23.76
N LYS A 349 40.76 -5.64 -24.63
CA LYS A 349 39.86 -5.67 -25.78
C LYS A 349 38.54 -6.35 -25.45
N TRP A 350 37.45 -5.76 -25.94
CA TRP A 350 36.12 -6.35 -25.89
C TRP A 350 35.95 -7.46 -26.94
N PRO A 351 35.00 -8.39 -26.75
CA PRO A 351 34.64 -9.38 -27.77
C PRO A 351 34.11 -8.74 -29.05
N ASP A 352 34.42 -9.36 -30.20
CA ASP A 352 33.99 -8.88 -31.52
C ASP A 352 32.49 -9.15 -31.76
N ALA A 353 31.96 -10.23 -31.17
CA ALA A 353 30.54 -10.55 -31.21
C ALA A 353 29.77 -9.68 -30.20
N GLN A 354 28.73 -9.00 -30.68
CA GLN A 354 27.92 -8.09 -29.85
C GLN A 354 27.24 -8.82 -28.67
N SER A 355 26.80 -10.07 -28.85
CA SER A 355 26.21 -10.90 -27.79
C SER A 355 27.21 -11.13 -26.64
N ASP A 356 28.43 -11.53 -26.98
CA ASP A 356 29.50 -11.82 -26.04
C ASP A 356 29.95 -10.57 -25.29
N ALA A 357 29.96 -9.41 -25.97
CA ALA A 357 30.27 -8.12 -25.37
C ALA A 357 29.22 -7.72 -24.31
N VAL A 358 27.93 -7.94 -24.59
CA VAL A 358 26.85 -7.67 -23.62
C VAL A 358 26.94 -8.59 -22.42
N LEU A 359 27.14 -9.90 -22.63
CA LEU A 359 27.27 -10.87 -21.54
C LEU A 359 28.48 -10.58 -20.64
N LEU A 360 29.61 -10.22 -21.26
CA LEU A 360 30.78 -9.78 -20.52
C LEU A 360 30.49 -8.48 -19.76
N SER A 361 29.77 -7.52 -20.35
CA SER A 361 29.41 -6.27 -19.66
C SER A 361 28.58 -6.52 -18.41
N TRP A 362 27.59 -7.43 -18.48
CA TRP A 362 26.77 -7.82 -17.34
C TRP A 362 27.59 -8.53 -16.28
N TYR A 363 28.51 -9.43 -16.66
CA TYR A 363 29.39 -10.12 -15.73
C TYR A 363 30.32 -9.15 -14.98
N LEU A 364 30.95 -8.22 -15.70
CA LEU A 364 31.82 -7.20 -15.12
C LEU A 364 31.04 -6.29 -14.16
N GLN A 365 29.85 -5.84 -14.58
CA GLN A 365 28.99 -5.03 -13.73
C GLN A 365 28.48 -5.80 -12.52
N TRP A 366 28.06 -7.06 -12.66
CA TRP A 366 27.52 -7.90 -11.58
C TRP A 366 28.56 -8.21 -10.49
N TYR A 367 29.81 -8.45 -10.87
CA TYR A 367 30.87 -8.69 -9.89
C TYR A 367 31.66 -7.43 -9.50
N SER A 368 31.25 -6.25 -10.01
CA SER A 368 31.92 -4.96 -9.79
C SER A 368 33.41 -5.01 -10.15
N ILE A 369 33.75 -5.64 -11.28
CA ILE A 369 35.14 -5.83 -11.69
C ILE A 369 35.68 -4.51 -12.26
N PRO A 370 36.81 -3.99 -11.73
CA PRO A 370 37.36 -2.72 -12.19
C PRO A 370 38.04 -2.86 -13.57
N PRO A 371 38.34 -1.73 -14.24
CA PRO A 371 38.99 -1.75 -15.54
C PRO A 371 40.33 -2.50 -15.53
N PRO A 372 40.74 -3.14 -16.65
CA PRO A 372 41.95 -3.95 -16.74
C PRO A 372 43.22 -3.24 -16.26
N LEU A 373 43.35 -1.94 -16.57
CA LEU A 373 44.48 -1.11 -16.13
C LEU A 373 44.60 -1.03 -14.60
N VAL A 374 43.47 -0.92 -13.90
CA VAL A 374 43.42 -0.86 -12.43
C VAL A 374 43.82 -2.22 -11.86
N VAL A 375 43.25 -3.30 -12.40
CA VAL A 375 43.57 -4.69 -12.01
C VAL A 375 45.07 -4.95 -12.19
N ALA A 376 45.64 -4.66 -13.37
CA ALA A 376 47.05 -4.84 -13.66
C ALA A 376 47.95 -4.10 -12.65
N SER A 377 47.65 -2.82 -12.36
CA SER A 377 48.44 -2.05 -11.39
C SER A 377 48.36 -2.61 -9.97
N THR A 378 47.18 -3.11 -9.56
CA THR A 378 47.00 -3.71 -8.23
C THR A 378 47.74 -5.04 -8.11
N VAL A 379 47.68 -5.88 -9.14
CA VAL A 379 48.40 -7.15 -9.21
C VAL A 379 49.91 -6.93 -9.16
N GLU A 380 50.45 -5.95 -9.90
CA GLU A 380 51.87 -5.61 -9.81
C GLU A 380 52.29 -5.15 -8.41
N LYS A 381 51.49 -4.30 -7.76
CA LYS A 381 51.75 -3.84 -6.39
C LYS A 381 51.79 -5.00 -5.40
N ILE A 382 50.93 -6.00 -5.58
CA ILE A 382 50.91 -7.21 -4.75
C ILE A 382 52.14 -8.08 -5.02
N LYS A 383 52.47 -8.34 -6.30
CA LYS A 383 53.63 -9.16 -6.69
C LYS A 383 54.95 -8.58 -6.19
N ARG A 384 55.07 -7.25 -6.06
CA ARG A 384 56.26 -6.60 -5.48
C ARG A 384 56.40 -6.78 -3.96
N ARG A 385 55.31 -7.11 -3.26
CA ARG A 385 55.26 -7.15 -1.78
C ARG A 385 55.02 -8.54 -1.19
N ALA A 386 54.49 -9.48 -1.96
CA ALA A 386 54.13 -10.82 -1.49
C ALA A 386 55.10 -11.89 -2.03
N PRO A 387 55.47 -12.89 -1.22
CA PRO A 387 56.27 -14.03 -1.68
C PRO A 387 55.49 -14.89 -2.69
N THR A 388 56.19 -15.42 -3.69
CA THR A 388 55.65 -16.32 -4.71
C THR A 388 55.04 -17.56 -4.07
N GLY A 389 53.74 -17.80 -4.30
CA GLY A 389 53.01 -18.99 -3.85
C GLY A 389 51.94 -18.77 -2.77
N VAL A 390 51.83 -17.56 -2.21
CA VAL A 390 50.75 -17.21 -1.26
C VAL A 390 49.53 -16.70 -2.02
N SER A 391 48.32 -17.06 -1.55
CA SER A 391 47.07 -16.53 -2.10
C SER A 391 47.05 -14.99 -2.03
N MET A 392 46.76 -14.38 -3.17
CA MET A 392 46.63 -12.94 -3.34
C MET A 392 45.25 -12.42 -2.89
N LEU A 393 44.28 -13.30 -2.63
CA LEU A 393 42.89 -12.96 -2.28
C LEU A 393 42.74 -11.91 -1.15
N PRO A 394 43.41 -12.03 0.01
CA PRO A 394 43.26 -11.05 1.09
C PRO A 394 43.77 -9.65 0.69
N LEU A 395 44.87 -9.59 -0.06
CA LEU A 395 45.46 -8.34 -0.53
C LEU A 395 44.64 -7.73 -1.66
N LEU A 396 44.07 -8.56 -2.53
CA LEU A 396 43.12 -8.14 -3.56
C LEU A 396 41.85 -7.57 -2.93
N ARG A 397 41.31 -8.20 -1.88
CA ARG A 397 40.14 -7.69 -1.14
C ARG A 397 40.40 -6.33 -0.49
N LEU A 398 41.63 -6.11 0.00
CA LEU A 398 42.03 -4.83 0.59
C LEU A 398 42.14 -3.72 -0.47
N LEU A 399 42.74 -4.02 -1.62
CA LEU A 399 42.97 -3.03 -2.68
C LEU A 399 41.74 -2.78 -3.57
N LEU A 400 40.83 -3.76 -3.66
CA LEU A 400 39.62 -3.72 -4.45
C LEU A 400 38.39 -4.05 -3.57
N PRO A 401 38.01 -3.15 -2.64
CA PRO A 401 36.99 -3.43 -1.63
C PRO A 401 35.58 -3.58 -2.22
N THR A 402 35.31 -2.96 -3.37
CA THR A 402 34.01 -2.98 -4.05
C THR A 402 33.77 -4.22 -4.90
N THR A 403 34.82 -4.99 -5.20
CA THR A 403 34.75 -6.16 -6.07
C THR A 403 34.21 -7.37 -5.30
N HIS A 404 33.27 -8.08 -5.91
CA HIS A 404 32.69 -9.29 -5.32
C HIS A 404 33.72 -10.42 -5.21
N LEU A 405 33.56 -11.31 -4.23
CA LEU A 405 34.51 -12.39 -3.94
C LEU A 405 34.76 -13.29 -5.16
N VAL A 406 33.71 -13.66 -5.88
CA VAL A 406 33.80 -14.48 -7.11
C VAL A 406 34.71 -13.82 -8.15
N GLY A 407 34.57 -12.50 -8.37
CA GLY A 407 35.43 -11.77 -9.30
C GLY A 407 36.90 -11.74 -8.84
N LEU A 408 37.15 -11.60 -7.54
CA LEU A 408 38.51 -11.64 -6.98
C LEU A 408 39.17 -13.02 -7.16
N MET A 409 38.41 -14.10 -6.96
CA MET A 409 38.88 -15.47 -7.18
C MET A 409 39.24 -15.72 -8.65
N GLU A 410 38.43 -15.22 -9.60
CA GLU A 410 38.74 -15.36 -11.02
C GLU A 410 39.98 -14.53 -11.42
N ILE A 411 40.15 -13.32 -10.87
CA ILE A 411 41.37 -12.52 -11.09
C ILE A 411 42.62 -13.24 -10.57
N GLU A 412 42.55 -13.87 -9.39
CA GLU A 412 43.68 -14.63 -8.84
C GLU A 412 44.00 -15.86 -9.69
N LYS A 413 42.99 -16.63 -10.12
CA LYS A 413 43.17 -17.80 -11.00
C LYS A 413 43.92 -17.43 -12.28
N LEU A 414 43.58 -16.29 -12.89
CA LEU A 414 44.26 -15.79 -14.09
C LEU A 414 45.75 -15.52 -13.88
N GLN A 415 46.14 -15.07 -12.69
CA GLN A 415 47.53 -14.76 -12.37
C GLN A 415 48.34 -15.99 -11.95
N MET A 416 47.67 -17.04 -11.49
CA MET A 416 48.27 -18.32 -11.11
C MET A 416 48.36 -19.31 -12.28
N MET A 417 47.69 -19.05 -13.41
CA MET A 417 47.88 -19.86 -14.62
C MET A 417 49.27 -19.59 -15.21
N PRO A 418 50.08 -20.64 -15.47
CA PRO A 418 51.38 -20.46 -16.13
C PRO A 418 51.14 -19.87 -17.51
N MET A 419 51.88 -18.80 -17.84
CA MET A 419 51.91 -18.31 -19.22
C MET A 419 52.39 -19.47 -20.10
N ARG A 420 51.48 -20.06 -20.87
CA ARG A 420 51.87 -20.93 -21.99
C ARG A 420 52.50 -20.01 -23.02
N SER A 421 53.83 -20.00 -23.04
CA SER A 421 54.67 -19.42 -24.09
C SER A 421 54.40 -20.09 -25.43
#